data_AF-A0A6M8NE23-F1
#
_entry.id   AF-A0A6M8NE23-F1
#
_cell.length_a   1.000
_cell.length_b   1.000
_cell.length_c   1.000
_cell.angle_alpha   90.00
_cell.angle_beta   90.00
_cell.angle_gamma   90.00
#
_symmetry.space_group_name_H-M   'P 1'
#
loop_
_entity.id
_entity.type
_entity.pdbx_description
1 polymer ?
#
loop_
_entity_poly.entity_id
_entity_poly.type
_entity_poly.pdbx_seq_one_letter_code
_entity_poly.pdbx_strand_id
1 'polypeptide(L)'
;GINVWCAAGKGTFGTEELVRQIASTRLPAIVNHRKLLVPQLGAPGVAAHAVQRQSGFTVRYGPVRARDITLFLATNLQATPEMRQVAFTTHARLPLLPFALVQSGKQPGGPSVHVLSSLAGGNMALMVGLFGFLPYAGVLLMVAYLSPPRFLASRAVARSGRAGSPALCPLLSVYLLYGHQWMGNLAYLLIFLTCPSFLAVTYTGCTPYT
;
A
#
# COMPACT_ATOMS: atom_id res chain seq x y z
N GLY A 1 14.08 10.27 0.43
CA GLY A 1 12.91 11.08 0.79
C GLY A 1 11.77 10.18 1.19
N ILE A 2 10.91 10.61 2.13
CA ILE A 2 9.72 9.89 2.59
C ILE A 2 8.49 10.58 1.96
N ASN A 3 7.45 9.84 1.60
CA ASN A 3 6.21 10.46 1.10
C ASN A 3 5.58 11.37 2.18
N VAL A 4 4.78 12.38 1.79
CA VAL A 4 4.28 13.41 2.71
C VAL A 4 3.38 12.84 3.82
N TRP A 5 2.52 11.88 3.50
CA TRP A 5 1.60 11.29 4.49
C TRP A 5 2.34 10.50 5.57
N CYS A 6 3.28 9.64 5.16
CA CYS A 6 4.13 8.92 6.10
C CYS A 6 5.07 9.85 6.86
N ALA A 7 5.60 10.88 6.20
CA ALA A 7 6.43 11.87 6.87
C ALA A 7 5.65 12.60 7.96
N ALA A 8 4.36 12.91 7.70
CA ALA A 8 3.47 13.53 8.65
C ALA A 8 3.13 12.59 9.81
N GLY A 9 2.79 11.33 9.52
CA GLY A 9 2.53 10.32 10.55
C GLY A 9 3.74 9.99 11.43
N LYS A 10 4.96 10.09 10.87
CA LYS A 10 6.23 9.85 11.59
C LYS A 10 6.81 11.11 12.25
N GLY A 11 6.14 12.27 12.12
CA GLY A 11 6.59 13.53 12.70
C GLY A 11 7.71 14.26 11.95
N THR A 12 8.29 13.65 10.91
CA THR A 12 9.32 14.29 10.06
C THR A 12 8.79 15.39 9.13
N PHE A 13 7.47 15.41 8.89
CA PHE A 13 6.78 16.53 8.25
C PHE A 13 5.73 17.07 9.23
N GLY A 14 6.12 18.05 10.04
CA GLY A 14 5.27 18.54 11.11
C GLY A 14 5.39 20.03 11.37
N THR A 15 4.63 20.49 12.36
CA THR A 15 4.56 21.92 12.76
C THR A 15 5.94 22.54 12.98
N GLU A 16 6.77 21.90 13.81
CA GLU A 16 8.09 22.43 14.17
C GLU A 16 9.02 22.50 12.96
N GLU A 17 9.00 21.46 12.13
CA GLU A 17 9.80 21.43 10.91
C GLU A 17 9.36 22.54 9.95
N LEU A 18 8.05 22.74 9.78
CA LEU A 18 7.54 23.80 8.92
C LEU A 18 7.94 25.19 9.42
N VAL A 19 7.83 25.45 10.73
CA VAL A 19 8.27 26.71 11.35
C VAL A 19 9.77 26.92 11.18
N ARG A 20 10.58 25.88 11.40
CA ARG A 20 12.04 25.91 11.21
C ARG A 20 12.41 26.24 9.76
N GLN A 21 11.71 25.66 8.79
CA GLN A 21 11.94 25.91 7.37
C GLN A 21 11.54 27.35 6.97
N ILE A 22 10.41 27.87 7.48
CA ILE A 22 10.02 29.27 7.27
C ILE A 22 11.10 30.25 7.78
N ALA A 23 11.65 29.97 8.96
CA ALA A 23 12.68 30.82 9.56
C ALA A 23 14.02 30.73 8.82
N SER A 24 14.50 29.52 8.55
CA SER A 24 15.80 29.29 7.88
C SER A 24 15.83 29.81 6.45
N THR A 25 14.72 29.72 5.72
CA THR A 25 14.59 30.28 4.37
C THR A 25 14.36 31.80 4.36
N ARG A 26 14.19 32.43 5.53
CA ARG A 26 13.81 33.85 5.64
C ARG A 26 12.59 34.21 4.78
N LEU A 27 11.66 33.27 4.61
CA LEU A 27 10.44 33.46 3.83
C LEU A 27 9.68 34.77 4.16
N PRO A 28 9.60 35.23 5.44
CA PRO A 28 9.09 36.55 5.77
C PRO A 28 9.61 37.74 4.97
N ALA A 29 10.86 37.69 4.51
CA ALA A 29 11.53 38.77 3.79
C ALA A 29 11.43 38.62 2.25
N ILE A 30 10.92 37.48 1.77
CA ILE A 30 10.86 37.14 0.34
C ILE A 30 9.47 37.44 -0.23
N VAL A 31 8.41 37.25 0.56
CA VAL A 31 7.02 37.39 0.10
C VAL A 31 6.26 38.46 0.88
N ASN A 32 5.40 39.22 0.19
CA ASN A 32 4.58 40.29 0.78
C ASN A 32 3.31 39.79 1.49
N HIS A 33 3.14 38.47 1.63
CA HIS A 33 1.96 37.85 2.23
C HIS A 33 2.33 36.84 3.32
N ARG A 34 1.35 36.50 4.16
CA ARG A 34 1.51 35.51 5.23
C ARG A 34 0.65 34.26 5.01
N LYS A 35 0.55 33.76 3.78
CA LYS A 35 -0.18 32.53 3.46
C LYS A 35 0.80 31.45 3.04
N LEU A 36 0.63 30.24 3.55
CA LEU A 36 1.45 29.08 3.22
C LEU A 36 0.55 27.94 2.77
N LEU A 37 0.79 27.40 1.57
CA LEU A 37 0.07 26.25 1.07
C LEU A 37 0.79 24.97 1.51
N VAL A 38 0.06 24.07 2.15
CA VAL A 38 0.56 22.78 2.64
C VAL A 38 -0.25 21.65 2.00
N PRO A 39 0.37 20.51 1.63
CA PRO A 39 -0.38 19.38 1.06
C PRO A 39 -1.47 18.88 2.01
N GLN A 40 -2.64 18.51 1.48
CA GLN A 40 -3.76 17.95 2.26
C GLN A 40 -3.31 16.80 3.18
N LEU A 41 -2.47 15.92 2.64
CA LEU A 41 -1.99 14.72 3.32
C LEU A 41 -0.96 15.00 4.43
N GLY A 42 -0.51 16.25 4.58
CA GLY A 42 0.34 16.69 5.69
C GLY A 42 -0.45 17.07 6.95
N ALA A 43 -1.78 17.16 6.86
CA ALA A 43 -2.64 17.59 7.97
C ALA A 43 -2.46 16.81 9.29
N PRO A 44 -2.18 15.49 9.30
CA PRO A 44 -1.93 14.77 10.56
C PRO A 44 -0.71 15.25 11.35
N GLY A 45 0.30 15.82 10.67
CA GLY A 45 1.54 16.28 11.31
C GLY A 45 1.62 17.79 11.54
N VAL A 46 0.81 18.58 10.81
CA VAL A 46 0.87 20.06 10.83
C VAL A 46 -0.33 20.65 11.57
N ALA A 47 -0.08 21.24 12.74
CA ALA A 47 -1.07 22.01 13.47
C ALA A 47 -1.09 23.45 12.93
N ALA A 48 -2.00 23.75 12.00
CA ALA A 48 -2.10 25.05 11.32
C ALA A 48 -2.13 26.25 12.29
N HIS A 49 -2.87 26.13 13.40
CA HIS A 49 -2.96 27.17 14.42
C HIS A 49 -1.62 27.41 15.14
N ALA A 50 -0.84 26.34 15.38
CA ALA A 50 0.46 26.44 16.00
C ALA A 50 1.49 27.06 15.04
N VAL A 51 1.42 26.72 13.74
CA VAL A 51 2.25 27.38 12.71
C VAL A 51 1.94 28.88 12.66
N GLN A 52 0.66 29.26 12.62
CA GLN A 52 0.26 30.67 12.64
C GLN A 52 0.81 31.40 13.89
N ARG A 53 0.68 30.79 15.07
CA ARG A 53 1.14 31.38 16.33
C ARG A 53 2.66 31.57 16.37
N GLN A 54 3.43 30.63 15.83
CA GLN A 54 4.90 30.65 15.91
C GLN A 54 5.57 31.42 14.77
N SER A 55 4.99 31.40 13.57
CA SER A 55 5.62 31.96 12.36
C SER A 55 4.88 33.16 11.76
N GLY A 56 3.65 33.41 12.20
CA GLY A 56 2.75 34.40 11.60
C GLY A 56 2.15 33.98 10.25
N PHE A 57 2.51 32.82 9.69
CA PHE A 57 1.95 32.32 8.43
C PHE A 57 0.69 31.49 8.63
N THR A 58 -0.35 31.83 7.86
CA THR A 58 -1.61 31.10 7.83
C THR A 58 -1.48 29.92 6.87
N VAL A 59 -1.54 28.72 7.43
CA VAL A 59 -1.56 27.48 6.66
C VAL A 59 -2.91 27.31 5.97
N ARG A 60 -2.88 27.05 4.66
CA ARG A 60 -4.03 26.56 3.90
C ARG A 60 -3.68 25.21 3.29
N TYR A 61 -4.59 24.25 3.48
CA TYR A 61 -4.44 22.94 2.89
C TYR A 61 -4.82 22.99 1.41
N GLY A 62 -3.84 22.69 0.57
CA GLY A 62 -4.00 22.52 -0.87
C GLY A 62 -4.55 21.14 -1.23
N PRO A 63 -4.63 20.82 -2.53
CA PRO A 63 -5.16 19.54 -3.00
C PRO A 63 -4.28 18.35 -2.58
N VAL A 64 -4.86 17.15 -2.65
CA VAL A 64 -4.14 15.87 -2.46
C VAL A 64 -3.08 15.65 -3.52
N ARG A 65 -3.34 16.05 -4.78
CA ARG A 65 -2.43 15.85 -5.91
C ARG A 65 -1.82 17.17 -6.35
N ALA A 66 -0.51 17.18 -6.57
CA ALA A 66 0.21 18.38 -6.99
C ALA A 66 -0.25 18.93 -8.35
N ARG A 67 -0.72 18.06 -9.26
CA ARG A 67 -1.25 18.48 -10.57
C ARG A 67 -2.49 19.38 -10.47
N ASP A 68 -3.22 19.31 -9.36
CA ASP A 68 -4.44 20.09 -9.15
C ASP A 68 -4.13 21.49 -8.58
N ILE A 69 -2.85 21.81 -8.29
CA ILE A 69 -2.44 23.11 -7.72
C ILE A 69 -2.83 24.27 -8.63
N THR A 70 -2.61 24.15 -9.95
CA THR A 70 -2.93 25.24 -10.89
C THR A 70 -4.41 25.58 -10.86
N LEU A 71 -5.28 24.56 -10.87
CA LEU A 71 -6.72 24.74 -10.79
C LEU A 71 -7.13 25.28 -9.41
N PHE A 72 -6.52 24.79 -8.33
CA PHE A 72 -6.76 25.28 -6.97
C PHE A 72 -6.39 26.76 -6.79
N LEU A 73 -5.32 27.24 -7.44
CA LEU A 73 -4.96 28.65 -7.46
C LEU A 73 -5.97 29.47 -8.28
N ALA A 74 -6.40 28.96 -9.43
CA ALA A 74 -7.39 29.62 -10.29
C ALA A 74 -8.76 29.75 -9.61
N THR A 75 -9.14 28.83 -8.74
CA THR A 75 -10.40 28.87 -7.95
C THR A 75 -10.26 29.65 -6.64
N ASN A 76 -9.29 30.57 -6.54
CA ASN A 76 -9.04 31.39 -5.35
C ASN A 76 -8.84 30.56 -4.07
N LEU A 77 -8.06 29.47 -4.18
CA LEU A 77 -7.74 28.55 -3.08
C LEU A 77 -8.96 27.77 -2.56
N GLN A 78 -9.97 27.54 -3.41
CA GLN A 78 -11.09 26.67 -3.09
C GLN A 78 -10.89 25.28 -3.68
N ALA A 79 -10.63 24.31 -2.81
CA ALA A 79 -10.50 22.91 -3.20
C ALA A 79 -11.88 22.26 -3.39
N THR A 80 -12.12 21.69 -4.57
CA THR A 80 -13.31 20.89 -4.85
C THR A 80 -13.30 19.57 -4.05
N PRO A 81 -14.44 18.88 -3.91
CA PRO A 81 -14.49 17.58 -3.23
C PRO A 81 -13.49 16.56 -3.80
N GLU A 82 -13.31 16.54 -5.12
CA GLU A 82 -12.42 15.60 -5.82
C GLU A 82 -10.95 15.85 -5.46
N MET A 83 -10.56 17.12 -5.30
CA MET A 83 -9.20 17.51 -4.89
C MET A 83 -8.86 17.05 -3.47
N ARG A 84 -9.87 16.84 -2.62
CA ARG A 84 -9.71 16.39 -1.22
C ARG A 84 -9.75 14.86 -1.08
N GLN A 85 -10.11 14.14 -2.14
CA GLN A 85 -10.28 12.70 -2.09
C GLN A 85 -9.08 11.95 -2.66
N VAL A 86 -8.69 10.89 -1.95
CA VAL A 86 -7.74 9.89 -2.44
C VAL A 86 -8.53 8.80 -3.17
N ALA A 87 -8.26 8.63 -4.46
CA ALA A 87 -8.83 7.52 -5.23
C ALA A 87 -7.92 6.28 -5.11
N PHE A 88 -8.43 5.21 -4.51
CA PHE A 88 -7.75 3.92 -4.42
C PHE A 88 -8.06 3.03 -5.63
N THR A 89 -7.73 3.48 -6.84
CA THR A 89 -7.95 2.66 -8.04
C THR A 89 -7.00 1.45 -8.06
N THR A 90 -7.43 0.36 -8.69
CA THR A 90 -6.61 -0.85 -8.88
C THR A 90 -5.30 -0.53 -9.58
N HIS A 91 -5.35 0.30 -10.63
CA HIS A 91 -4.17 0.79 -11.35
C HIS A 91 -3.18 1.54 -10.45
N ALA A 92 -3.66 2.38 -9.53
CA ALA A 92 -2.79 3.13 -8.62
C ALA A 92 -2.05 2.23 -7.61
N ARG A 93 -2.49 0.98 -7.44
CA ARG A 93 -1.85 0.00 -6.55
C ARG A 93 -0.87 -0.93 -7.27
N LEU A 94 -0.94 -1.08 -8.59
CA LEU A 94 0.00 -1.91 -9.37
C LEU A 94 1.49 -1.62 -9.07
N PRO A 95 1.94 -0.35 -8.92
CA PRO A 95 3.32 -0.06 -8.58
C PRO A 95 3.77 -0.56 -7.20
N LEU A 96 2.83 -0.94 -6.31
CA LEU A 96 3.12 -1.49 -4.98
C LEU A 96 3.40 -2.99 -5.01
N LEU A 97 3.11 -3.68 -6.12
CA LEU A 97 3.31 -5.12 -6.26
C LEU A 97 4.76 -5.55 -6.03
N PRO A 98 5.79 -4.87 -6.59
CA PRO A 98 7.19 -5.23 -6.33
C PRO A 98 7.55 -5.08 -4.85
N PHE A 99 7.06 -4.03 -4.19
CA PHE A 99 7.29 -3.81 -2.77
C PHE A 99 6.64 -4.91 -1.91
N ALA A 100 5.39 -5.26 -2.21
CA ALA A 100 4.67 -6.32 -1.50
C ALA A 100 5.36 -7.69 -1.66
N LEU A 101 5.89 -7.99 -2.85
CA LEU A 101 6.70 -9.18 -3.13
C LEU A 101 7.96 -9.23 -2.27
N VAL A 102 8.74 -8.14 -2.26
CA VAL A 102 9.98 -8.07 -1.48
C VAL A 102 9.69 -8.20 0.03
N GLN A 103 8.63 -7.57 0.53
CA GLN A 103 8.24 -7.72 1.94
C GLN A 103 7.82 -9.15 2.28
N SER A 104 7.13 -9.82 1.36
CA SER A 104 6.67 -11.19 1.55
C SER A 104 7.83 -12.19 1.55
N GLY A 105 8.86 -11.95 0.73
CA GLY A 105 10.10 -12.74 0.76
C GLY A 105 10.91 -12.59 2.05
N LYS A 106 10.74 -11.48 2.79
CA LYS A 106 11.41 -11.24 4.08
C LYS A 106 10.69 -11.87 5.29
N GLN A 107 9.45 -12.35 5.10
CA GLN A 107 8.70 -13.00 6.16
C GLN A 107 9.25 -14.43 6.39
N PRO A 108 9.41 -14.88 7.64
CA PRO A 108 9.99 -16.18 7.95
C PRO A 108 9.20 -17.36 7.36
N GLY A 109 7.96 -17.18 6.92
CA GLY A 109 7.14 -18.23 6.31
C GLY A 109 7.52 -18.61 4.87
N GLY A 110 8.08 -17.69 4.06
CA GLY A 110 8.34 -17.93 2.64
C GLY A 110 9.46 -18.95 2.38
N PRO A 111 10.66 -18.75 2.97
CA PRO A 111 11.77 -19.69 2.83
C PRO A 111 11.53 -21.02 3.57
N SER A 112 10.85 -20.96 4.72
CA SER A 112 10.66 -22.12 5.59
C SER A 112 9.81 -23.22 4.95
N VAL A 113 8.71 -22.85 4.29
CA VAL A 113 7.86 -23.82 3.57
C VAL A 113 8.63 -24.48 2.42
N HIS A 114 9.53 -23.72 1.79
CA HIS A 114 10.36 -24.21 0.69
C HIS A 114 11.46 -25.16 1.17
N VAL A 115 12.12 -24.83 2.28
CA VAL A 115 13.12 -25.70 2.91
C VAL A 115 12.48 -26.98 3.45
N LEU A 116 11.31 -26.89 4.09
CA LEU A 116 10.58 -28.05 4.61
C LEU A 116 10.08 -28.99 3.50
N SER A 117 9.60 -28.46 2.36
CA SER A 117 9.22 -29.31 1.23
C SER A 117 10.41 -29.96 0.53
N SER A 118 11.56 -29.26 0.50
CA SER A 118 12.82 -29.78 -0.05
C SER A 118 13.41 -30.92 0.78
N LEU A 119 13.30 -30.82 2.10
CA LEU A 119 13.76 -31.86 3.04
C LEU A 119 12.87 -33.11 3.01
N ALA A 120 11.62 -33.00 2.54
CA ALA A 120 10.65 -34.10 2.49
C ALA A 120 10.69 -34.93 1.19
N GLY A 121 11.38 -34.50 0.12
CA GLY A 121 11.45 -35.32 -1.10
C GLY A 121 12.12 -34.73 -2.34
N GLY A 122 13.46 -34.77 -2.41
CA GLY A 122 14.27 -34.80 -3.65
C GLY A 122 14.06 -33.68 -4.69
N ASN A 123 14.59 -33.86 -5.91
CA ASN A 123 14.62 -32.91 -7.06
C ASN A 123 13.28 -32.20 -7.44
N MET A 124 12.16 -32.57 -6.80
CA MET A 124 10.88 -31.88 -6.84
C MET A 124 10.89 -30.52 -6.11
N ALA A 125 11.86 -30.28 -5.22
CA ALA A 125 12.08 -28.99 -4.56
C ALA A 125 12.20 -27.83 -5.55
N LEU A 126 12.95 -28.03 -6.64
CA LEU A 126 13.21 -27.01 -7.66
C LEU A 126 11.93 -26.69 -8.47
N MET A 127 11.12 -27.72 -8.78
CA MET A 127 9.85 -27.56 -9.50
C MET A 127 8.77 -26.95 -8.61
N VAL A 128 8.67 -27.36 -7.35
CA VAL A 128 7.79 -26.72 -6.35
C VAL A 128 8.26 -25.29 -6.04
N GLY A 129 9.53 -24.96 -6.27
CA GLY A 129 10.06 -23.60 -6.12
C GLY A 129 9.71 -22.71 -7.30
N LEU A 130 10.01 -23.18 -8.50
CA LEU A 130 9.69 -22.46 -9.73
C LEU A 130 8.17 -22.32 -9.91
N PHE A 131 7.41 -23.41 -9.75
CA PHE A 131 5.95 -23.43 -9.86
C PHE A 131 5.23 -23.02 -8.58
N GLY A 132 5.90 -22.90 -7.43
CA GLY A 132 5.35 -22.29 -6.23
C GLY A 132 5.36 -20.76 -6.27
N PHE A 133 6.27 -20.17 -7.05
CA PHE A 133 6.32 -18.73 -7.28
C PHE A 133 5.35 -18.22 -8.38
N LEU A 134 5.08 -19.01 -9.41
CA LEU A 134 4.07 -18.68 -10.44
C LEU A 134 2.68 -18.33 -9.86
N PRO A 135 2.11 -19.08 -8.90
CA PRO A 135 0.84 -18.75 -8.30
C PRO A 135 0.95 -17.56 -7.35
N TYR A 136 2.11 -17.26 -6.76
CA TYR A 136 2.32 -15.99 -6.05
C TYR A 136 2.14 -14.80 -7.01
N ALA A 137 2.68 -14.88 -8.23
CA ALA A 137 2.47 -13.85 -9.26
C ALA A 137 1.01 -13.77 -9.73
N GLY A 138 0.36 -14.92 -9.96
CA GLY A 138 -1.06 -15.00 -10.35
C GLY A 138 -2.00 -14.45 -9.27
N VAL A 139 -1.70 -14.73 -8.01
CA VAL A 139 -2.41 -14.23 -6.83
C VAL A 139 -2.20 -12.74 -6.64
N LEU A 140 -1.01 -12.22 -6.90
CA LEU A 140 -0.74 -10.80 -6.85
C LEU A 140 -1.50 -10.01 -7.92
N LEU A 141 -1.60 -10.57 -9.14
CA LEU A 141 -2.46 -10.03 -10.20
C LEU A 141 -3.94 -10.11 -9.79
N MET A 142 -4.36 -11.22 -9.18
CA MET A 142 -5.72 -11.41 -8.66
C MET A 142 -6.06 -10.43 -7.54
N VAL A 143 -5.18 -10.25 -6.56
CA VAL A 143 -5.37 -9.31 -5.45
C VAL A 143 -5.38 -7.87 -5.96
N ALA A 144 -4.53 -7.54 -6.94
CA ALA A 144 -4.54 -6.23 -7.59
C ALA A 144 -5.82 -5.96 -8.39
N TYR A 145 -6.42 -6.99 -8.98
CA TYR A 145 -7.59 -6.87 -9.86
C TYR A 145 -8.94 -7.06 -9.15
N LEU A 146 -9.03 -7.97 -8.19
CA LEU A 146 -10.25 -8.44 -7.52
C LEU A 146 -10.39 -7.97 -6.06
N SER A 147 -9.51 -7.10 -5.57
CA SER A 147 -9.73 -6.41 -4.29
C SER A 147 -10.28 -5.01 -4.54
N PRO A 148 -11.62 -4.82 -4.59
CA PRO A 148 -12.20 -3.50 -4.80
C PRO A 148 -11.70 -2.47 -3.77
N PRO A 149 -11.60 -1.19 -4.18
CA PRO A 149 -11.17 -0.06 -3.34
C PRO A 149 -11.92 0.11 -2.01
N ARG A 150 -13.11 -0.49 -1.88
CA ARG A 150 -14.11 -0.18 -0.84
C ARG A 150 -13.94 -0.95 0.48
N PHE A 151 -12.93 -1.80 0.62
CA PHE A 151 -12.87 -2.77 1.72
C PHE A 151 -11.71 -2.54 2.69
N LEU A 152 -11.55 -1.30 3.16
CA LEU A 152 -10.61 -0.92 4.23
C LEU A 152 -11.18 -1.11 5.66
N ALA A 153 -12.27 -1.87 5.80
CA ALA A 153 -12.76 -2.30 7.12
C ALA A 153 -12.17 -3.67 7.44
N SER A 154 -11.47 -3.79 8.58
CA SER A 154 -10.82 -5.00 9.12
C SER A 154 -11.67 -6.28 9.06
N ARG A 155 -13.00 -6.17 9.04
CA ARG A 155 -13.94 -7.30 8.96
C ARG A 155 -14.21 -7.82 7.53
N ALA A 156 -13.92 -7.03 6.51
CA ALA A 156 -14.15 -7.39 5.10
C ALA A 156 -12.92 -8.00 4.43
N VAL A 157 -11.71 -7.72 4.91
CA VAL A 157 -10.47 -8.40 4.48
C VAL A 157 -10.57 -9.92 4.73
N ALA A 158 -11.19 -10.32 5.84
CA ALA A 158 -11.52 -11.72 6.14
C ALA A 158 -12.61 -12.32 5.24
N ARG A 159 -13.32 -11.51 4.44
CA ARG A 159 -14.32 -11.95 3.45
C ARG A 159 -13.79 -11.89 2.02
N SER A 160 -12.91 -10.95 1.67
CA SER A 160 -12.25 -10.91 0.36
C SER A 160 -11.24 -12.04 0.18
N GLY A 161 -10.56 -12.46 1.26
CA GLY A 161 -9.79 -13.72 1.27
C GLY A 161 -10.65 -14.98 1.04
N ARG A 162 -11.96 -14.89 1.31
CA ARG A 162 -12.94 -15.97 1.04
C ARG A 162 -13.48 -15.97 -0.40
N ALA A 163 -13.46 -14.84 -1.11
CA ALA A 163 -14.11 -14.73 -2.42
C ALA A 163 -13.15 -14.86 -3.62
N GLY A 164 -11.89 -14.41 -3.50
CA GLY A 164 -10.91 -14.48 -4.59
C GLY A 164 -10.15 -15.80 -4.68
N SER A 165 -9.84 -16.41 -3.54
CA SER A 165 -8.96 -17.59 -3.45
C SER A 165 -9.55 -18.95 -3.90
N PRO A 166 -10.87 -19.26 -3.79
CA PRO A 166 -11.33 -20.64 -3.95
C PRO A 166 -11.71 -21.07 -5.37
N ALA A 167 -11.78 -20.19 -6.38
CA ALA A 167 -12.28 -20.59 -7.71
C ALA A 167 -11.17 -21.02 -8.70
N LEU A 168 -10.00 -20.36 -8.68
CA LEU A 168 -8.88 -20.64 -9.58
C LEU A 168 -7.85 -21.64 -9.00
N CYS A 169 -7.72 -21.71 -7.68
CA CYS A 169 -6.84 -22.66 -7.00
C CYS A 169 -7.24 -24.14 -7.14
N PRO A 170 -8.53 -24.55 -7.09
CA PRO A 170 -8.89 -25.96 -7.28
C PRO A 170 -8.69 -26.42 -8.72
N LEU A 171 -8.78 -25.55 -9.73
CA LEU A 171 -8.57 -25.93 -11.13
C LEU A 171 -7.10 -26.20 -11.43
N LEU A 172 -6.19 -25.36 -10.90
CA LEU A 172 -4.75 -25.55 -11.04
C LEU A 172 -4.24 -26.70 -10.15
N SER A 173 -4.81 -26.87 -8.95
CA SER A 173 -4.52 -28.05 -8.15
C SER A 173 -5.05 -29.29 -8.88
N VAL A 174 -6.30 -29.37 -9.33
CA VAL A 174 -6.83 -30.53 -10.08
C VAL A 174 -5.97 -30.89 -11.30
N TYR A 175 -5.41 -29.91 -12.00
CA TYR A 175 -4.44 -30.14 -13.08
C TYR A 175 -3.09 -30.73 -12.59
N LEU A 176 -2.55 -30.24 -11.47
CA LEU A 176 -1.34 -30.77 -10.82
C LEU A 176 -1.58 -32.09 -10.04
N LEU A 177 -2.85 -32.42 -9.75
CA LEU A 177 -3.30 -33.53 -8.92
C LEU A 177 -3.42 -34.88 -9.67
N TYR A 178 -3.26 -34.89 -10.99
CA TYR A 178 -3.22 -36.12 -11.78
C TYR A 178 -1.91 -36.90 -11.50
N GLY A 179 -1.88 -37.65 -10.39
CA GLY A 179 -0.80 -38.59 -10.04
C GLY A 179 -0.35 -38.63 -8.57
N HIS A 180 -0.91 -37.80 -7.67
CA HIS A 180 -0.39 -37.64 -6.30
C HIS A 180 -1.31 -38.21 -5.20
N GLN A 181 -0.69 -38.63 -4.08
CA GLN A 181 -1.37 -39.16 -2.89
C GLN A 181 -2.26 -38.10 -2.23
N TRP A 182 -3.44 -38.49 -1.72
CA TRP A 182 -4.46 -37.59 -1.16
C TRP A 182 -3.93 -36.62 -0.08
N MET A 183 -2.91 -37.03 0.66
CA MET A 183 -2.26 -36.22 1.70
C MET A 183 -1.45 -35.05 1.12
N GLY A 184 -0.71 -35.29 0.02
CA GLY A 184 0.03 -34.25 -0.69
C GLY A 184 -0.92 -33.25 -1.33
N ASN A 185 -2.02 -33.75 -1.86
CA ASN A 185 -3.09 -32.98 -2.49
C ASN A 185 -3.74 -31.99 -1.49
N LEU A 186 -3.99 -32.47 -0.27
CA LEU A 186 -4.50 -31.65 0.83
C LEU A 186 -3.47 -30.58 1.26
N ALA A 187 -2.19 -30.94 1.35
CA ALA A 187 -1.13 -30.02 1.71
C ALA A 187 -1.00 -28.87 0.69
N TYR A 188 -1.03 -29.19 -0.62
CA TYR A 188 -1.05 -28.17 -1.66
C TYR A 188 -2.28 -27.27 -1.53
N LEU A 189 -3.48 -27.83 -1.41
CA LEU A 189 -4.71 -27.04 -1.30
C LEU A 189 -4.66 -26.04 -0.13
N LEU A 190 -4.11 -26.43 1.02
CA LEU A 190 -3.94 -25.55 2.16
C LEU A 190 -2.92 -24.43 1.89
N ILE A 191 -1.77 -24.73 1.28
CA ILE A 191 -0.75 -23.72 0.90
C ILE A 191 -1.35 -22.71 -0.09
N PHE A 192 -2.06 -23.20 -1.11
CA PHE A 192 -2.74 -22.39 -2.12
C PHE A 192 -3.89 -21.55 -1.54
N LEU A 193 -4.49 -21.94 -0.42
CA LEU A 193 -5.51 -21.14 0.26
C LEU A 193 -4.89 -20.08 1.19
N THR A 194 -3.85 -20.44 1.94
CA THR A 194 -3.27 -19.60 3.00
C THR A 194 -2.33 -18.54 2.46
N CYS A 195 -1.40 -18.90 1.56
CA CYS A 195 -0.41 -17.96 1.04
C CYS A 195 -1.06 -16.77 0.34
N PRO A 196 -2.05 -16.95 -0.56
CA PRO A 196 -2.73 -15.84 -1.20
C PRO A 196 -3.51 -14.95 -0.26
N SER A 197 -4.18 -15.55 0.72
CA SER A 197 -4.95 -14.81 1.72
C SER A 197 -4.01 -13.93 2.57
N PHE A 198 -2.84 -14.45 2.94
CA PHE A 198 -1.82 -13.68 3.67
C PHE A 198 -1.24 -12.54 2.82
N LEU A 199 -0.92 -12.78 1.54
CA LEU A 199 -0.47 -11.75 0.61
C LEU A 199 -1.53 -10.68 0.35
N ALA A 200 -2.80 -11.08 0.26
CA ALA A 200 -3.92 -10.16 0.08
C ALA A 200 -4.03 -9.20 1.28
N VAL A 201 -3.96 -9.73 2.50
CA VAL A 201 -4.01 -8.93 3.74
C VAL A 201 -2.86 -7.92 3.77
N THR A 202 -1.62 -8.38 3.51
CA THR A 202 -0.45 -7.50 3.52
C THR A 202 -0.52 -6.44 2.42
N TYR A 203 -0.95 -6.80 1.20
CA TYR A 203 -1.14 -5.85 0.10
C TYR A 203 -2.26 -4.85 0.36
N THR A 204 -3.36 -5.23 1.03
CA THR A 204 -4.41 -4.27 1.40
C THR A 204 -3.95 -3.20 2.40
N GLY A 205 -2.90 -3.50 3.19
CA GLY A 205 -2.25 -2.52 4.06
C GLY A 205 -1.25 -1.61 3.33
N CYS A 206 -0.84 -1.96 2.11
CA CYS A 206 0.02 -1.13 1.28
C CYS A 206 -0.82 -0.12 0.49
N THR A 207 -0.56 1.17 0.71
CA THR A 207 -1.12 2.24 -0.11
C THR A 207 0.03 3.06 -0.69
N PRO A 208 -0.12 3.74 -1.84
CA PRO A 208 0.96 4.59 -2.35
C PRO A 208 1.16 5.85 -1.50
N TYR A 209 0.35 5.99 -0.44
CA TYR A 209 0.39 7.06 0.54
C TYR A 209 1.06 6.60 1.85
N THR A 210 1.36 5.32 2.03
CA THR A 210 2.16 4.79 3.15
C THR A 210 3.58 4.43 2.69
#